data_AF-A0A355U531-F1
#
_entry.id   AF-A0A355U531-F1
#
_cell.length_a   1.000
_cell.length_b   1.000
_cell.length_c   1.000
_cell.angle_alpha   90.00
_cell.angle_beta   90.00
_cell.angle_gamma   90.00
#
_symmetry.space_group_name_H-M   'P 1'
#
loop_
_entity.id
_entity.type
_entity.pdbx_description
1 polymer ?
#
loop_
_entity_poly.entity_id
_entity_poly.type
_entity_poly.pdbx_seq_one_letter_code
_entity_poly.pdbx_strand_id
1 'polypeptide(L)'
;MCNFNGQNGIQWIDVYLKDNKIDHVVFTYRTGQDKYEDGIVFNYKTTITCQVVKDRSITNPTPYETKTENAILTKAFEKFNGMEEFQITAVNDKNAYSKFITTYDLKNFVQQNDYYTGGGEKTFITGYKKLDESSYQRFLVDTDGTLKANGSVVQGEISSLIPSGLSSNIFVKTGENEYMFDSYVLKEAKDKMILGSDERYFLPSTFKLTIDPEKEEVVSAYYEYSDGISQSGSETLSFLYGEDVKLESSLEEKMSHLPTWVEPKTWKDEDPKIDSYLRKYFGDEADNVPYVYDEDIYSQWLVSDSTLELEIYSNAKTANASSFYEKYTEKLMADGFETTTLSSMPGATVYVKGNISLRVAKSLVGGIYLWKAGDIK
;
A
#
# COMPACT_ATOMS: atom_id res chain seq x y z
N MET A 1 27.37 16.74 -2.91
CA MET A 1 26.91 16.39 -1.56
C MET A 1 26.20 15.05 -1.69
N CYS A 2 26.73 13.98 -1.09
CA CYS A 2 26.02 12.69 -1.03
C CYS A 2 25.34 12.66 0.35
N ASN A 3 24.02 12.81 0.38
CA ASN A 3 23.24 12.77 1.62
C ASN A 3 22.71 11.36 1.81
N PHE A 4 23.06 10.74 2.94
CA PHE A 4 22.80 9.33 3.22
C PHE A 4 21.79 9.23 4.35
N ASN A 5 20.50 9.26 4.02
CA ASN A 5 19.47 8.92 5.00
C ASN A 5 19.09 7.45 4.85
N GLY A 6 19.44 6.66 5.87
CA GLY A 6 18.66 5.47 6.24
C GLY A 6 19.13 4.10 5.74
N GLN A 7 20.42 3.86 5.46
CA GLN A 7 20.89 2.49 5.20
C GLN A 7 21.93 2.02 6.24
N ASN A 8 21.47 1.26 7.23
CA ASN A 8 22.32 0.36 8.01
C ASN A 8 22.86 -0.73 7.07
N GLY A 9 24.00 -0.51 6.40
CA GLY A 9 24.51 -1.48 5.42
C GLY A 9 25.82 -1.16 4.69
N ILE A 10 26.56 -0.11 5.06
CA ILE A 10 27.87 0.19 4.45
C ILE A 10 28.90 -0.81 5.01
N GLN A 11 29.56 -1.58 4.14
CA GLN A 11 30.62 -2.51 4.54
C GLN A 11 32.01 -1.90 4.39
N TRP A 12 32.26 -1.15 3.32
CA TRP A 12 33.56 -0.55 3.02
C TRP A 12 33.39 0.84 2.42
N ILE A 13 34.35 1.72 2.74
CA ILE A 13 34.47 3.06 2.17
C ILE A 13 35.88 3.16 1.60
N ASP A 14 35.98 3.25 0.27
CA ASP A 14 37.26 3.44 -0.42
C ASP A 14 37.40 4.92 -0.80
N VAL A 15 38.49 5.54 -0.34
CA VAL A 15 38.80 6.95 -0.60
C VAL A 15 39.94 7.01 -1.61
N TYR A 16 39.65 7.59 -2.77
CA TYR A 16 40.64 7.72 -3.84
C TYR A 16 41.24 9.12 -3.80
N LEU A 17 42.57 9.18 -3.72
CA LEU A 17 43.32 10.42 -3.67
C LEU A 17 44.00 10.69 -5.02
N LYS A 18 43.92 11.93 -5.48
CA LYS A 18 44.74 12.47 -6.57
C LYS A 18 45.38 13.77 -6.09
N ASP A 19 46.71 13.86 -6.21
CA ASP A 19 47.51 15.01 -5.75
C ASP A 19 47.30 15.32 -4.25
N ASN A 20 47.24 14.28 -3.40
CA ASN A 20 46.95 14.37 -1.96
C ASN A 20 45.58 15.00 -1.62
N LYS A 21 44.65 15.04 -2.57
CA LYS A 21 43.26 15.48 -2.36
C LYS A 21 42.30 14.35 -2.68
N ILE A 22 41.19 14.27 -1.95
CA ILE A 22 40.12 13.31 -2.25
C ILE A 22 39.53 13.65 -3.61
N ASP A 23 39.62 12.71 -4.53
CA ASP A 23 39.09 12.80 -5.89
C ASP A 23 37.66 12.25 -5.94
N HIS A 24 37.48 11.05 -5.40
CA HIS A 24 36.17 10.40 -5.26
C HIS A 24 36.16 9.46 -4.06
N VAL A 25 34.96 9.18 -3.57
CA VAL A 25 34.71 8.22 -2.50
C VAL A 25 33.76 7.16 -3.03
N VAL A 26 34.13 5.90 -2.87
CA VAL A 26 33.32 4.76 -3.25
C VAL A 26 32.76 4.14 -1.98
N PHE A 27 31.44 4.01 -1.94
CA PHE A 27 30.74 3.32 -0.86
C PHE A 27 30.33 1.94 -1.38
N THR A 28 30.82 0.90 -0.73
CA THR A 28 30.38 -0.47 -0.97
C THR A 28 29.33 -0.83 0.08
N TYR A 29 28.12 -1.09 -0.39
CA TYR A 29 27.03 -1.57 0.44
C TYR A 29 27.03 -3.10 0.46
N ARG A 30 26.48 -3.66 1.54
CA ARG A 30 26.27 -5.08 1.85
C ARG A 30 26.47 -6.01 0.65
N THR A 31 27.50 -6.85 0.69
CA THR A 31 27.54 -8.06 -0.13
C THR A 31 26.38 -8.93 0.30
N GLY A 32 25.38 -9.03 -0.57
CA GLY A 32 24.22 -9.89 -0.39
C GLY A 32 24.48 -11.25 -1.03
N GLN A 33 23.96 -12.28 -0.39
CA GLN A 33 23.94 -13.63 -0.94
C GLN A 33 22.48 -14.08 -0.87
N ASP A 34 21.81 -14.10 -2.02
CA ASP A 34 20.47 -14.68 -2.11
C ASP A 34 20.64 -16.14 -2.49
N LYS A 35 20.06 -17.02 -1.68
CA LYS A 35 20.00 -18.45 -1.99
C LYS A 35 18.57 -18.77 -2.41
N TYR A 36 18.39 -19.08 -3.69
CA TYR A 36 17.12 -19.50 -4.24
C TYR A 36 16.77 -20.91 -3.74
N GLU A 37 15.48 -21.27 -3.76
CA GLU A 37 14.97 -22.55 -3.23
C GLU A 37 15.57 -23.77 -3.95
N ASP A 38 16.01 -23.61 -5.20
CA ASP A 38 16.74 -24.62 -5.98
C ASP A 38 18.23 -24.76 -5.61
N GLY A 39 18.68 -23.98 -4.63
CA GLY A 39 20.05 -23.98 -4.12
C GLY A 39 21.02 -23.10 -4.91
N ILE A 40 20.58 -22.41 -5.97
CA ILE A 40 21.41 -21.45 -6.69
C ILE A 40 21.72 -20.27 -5.78
N VAL A 41 22.99 -19.89 -5.74
CA VAL A 41 23.48 -18.78 -4.93
C VAL A 41 23.81 -17.61 -5.85
N PHE A 42 23.11 -16.51 -5.69
CA PHE A 42 23.40 -15.25 -6.38
C PHE A 42 24.11 -14.29 -5.44
N ASN A 43 25.32 -13.89 -5.81
CA ASN A 43 26.10 -12.91 -5.08
C ASN A 43 25.99 -11.58 -5.81
N TYR A 44 25.60 -10.53 -5.09
CA TYR A 44 25.59 -9.19 -5.65
C TYR A 44 26.35 -8.21 -4.76
N LYS A 45 26.93 -7.20 -5.43
CA LYS A 45 27.68 -6.11 -4.82
C LYS A 45 27.17 -4.81 -5.39
N THR A 46 26.55 -3.99 -4.55
CA THR A 46 26.14 -2.63 -4.92
C THR A 46 27.25 -1.65 -4.56
N THR A 47 27.73 -0.93 -5.57
CA THR A 47 28.80 0.06 -5.41
C THR A 47 28.29 1.42 -5.87
N ILE A 48 28.39 2.44 -5.01
CA ILE A 48 28.07 3.83 -5.36
C ILE A 48 29.36 4.64 -5.41
N THR A 49 29.65 5.23 -6.56
CA THR A 49 30.80 6.12 -6.74
C THR A 49 30.35 7.57 -6.65
N CYS A 50 30.72 8.26 -5.57
CA CYS A 50 30.52 9.70 -5.43
C CYS A 50 31.78 10.44 -5.90
N GLN A 51 31.71 11.20 -7.00
CA GLN A 51 32.79 12.12 -7.38
C GLN A 51 32.72 13.40 -6.52
N VAL A 52 33.86 13.81 -5.97
CA VAL A 52 33.95 15.09 -5.27
C VAL A 52 33.93 16.20 -6.32
N VAL A 53 32.80 16.88 -6.43
CA VAL A 53 32.69 18.10 -7.25
C VAL A 53 33.59 19.15 -6.61
N LYS A 54 34.75 19.41 -7.21
CA LYS A 54 35.84 20.23 -6.65
C LYS A 54 35.51 21.71 -6.44
N ASP A 55 34.33 22.17 -6.85
CA ASP A 55 34.03 23.61 -6.84
C ASP A 55 32.53 23.95 -6.68
N ARG A 56 31.92 23.46 -5.59
CA ARG A 56 30.74 24.14 -5.03
C ARG A 56 30.94 24.21 -3.53
N SER A 57 31.03 25.44 -3.00
CA SER A 57 30.72 25.72 -1.60
C SER A 57 29.53 24.87 -1.21
N ILE A 58 29.73 23.95 -0.27
CA ILE A 58 28.65 23.15 0.29
C ILE A 58 27.84 24.13 1.14
N THR A 59 26.91 24.84 0.52
CA THR A 59 25.81 25.46 1.24
C THR A 59 25.00 24.32 1.84
N ASN A 60 24.64 24.43 3.12
CA ASN A 60 23.56 23.62 3.67
C ASN A 60 22.39 23.65 2.67
N PRO A 61 21.63 22.56 2.48
CA PRO A 61 20.41 22.64 1.71
C PRO A 61 19.62 23.83 2.25
N THR A 62 19.42 24.84 1.41
CA THR A 62 18.56 25.96 1.76
C THR A 62 17.22 25.33 2.11
N PRO A 63 16.62 25.62 3.28
CA PRO A 63 15.22 25.27 3.51
C PRO A 63 14.43 25.66 2.26
N TYR A 64 13.40 24.90 1.90
CA TYR A 64 12.50 25.34 0.84
C TYR A 64 11.88 26.67 1.28
N GLU A 65 12.50 27.77 0.90
CA GLU A 65 11.94 29.09 1.01
C GLU A 65 10.70 29.11 0.12
N THR A 66 9.66 29.83 0.54
CA THR A 66 8.49 30.10 -0.30
C THR A 66 8.98 30.69 -1.61
N LYS A 67 9.03 29.86 -2.67
CA LYS A 67 9.31 30.34 -4.02
C LYS A 67 8.07 31.12 -4.42
N THR A 68 8.21 32.39 -4.75
CA THR A 68 7.11 33.30 -5.12
C THR A 68 6.33 32.85 -6.37
N GLU A 69 6.75 31.75 -7.01
CA GLU A 69 6.47 31.43 -8.41
C GLU A 69 5.61 30.18 -8.62
N ASN A 70 4.79 29.75 -7.64
CA ASN A 70 3.86 28.62 -7.79
C ASN A 70 2.44 28.91 -7.25
N ALA A 71 1.95 30.13 -7.43
CA ALA A 71 0.57 30.51 -7.05
C ALA A 71 -0.49 29.65 -7.76
N ILE A 72 -0.30 29.38 -9.06
CA ILE A 72 -1.20 28.53 -9.85
C ILE A 72 -1.25 27.10 -9.30
N LEU A 73 -0.09 26.49 -9.01
CA LEU A 73 -0.04 25.16 -8.38
C LEU A 73 -0.69 25.14 -7.00
N THR A 74 -0.51 26.21 -6.23
CA THR A 74 -1.11 26.31 -4.89
C THR A 74 -2.64 26.25 -4.99
N LYS A 75 -3.22 27.03 -5.90
CA LYS A 75 -4.66 27.00 -6.17
C LYS A 75 -5.14 25.66 -6.73
N ALA A 76 -4.38 25.06 -7.64
CA ALA A 76 -4.71 23.73 -8.17
C ALA A 76 -4.72 22.67 -7.06
N PHE A 77 -3.84 22.77 -6.06
CA PHE A 77 -3.84 21.84 -4.93
C PHE A 77 -4.94 22.12 -3.90
N GLU A 78 -5.45 23.35 -3.81
CA GLU A 78 -6.61 23.67 -2.98
C GLU A 78 -7.86 22.88 -3.41
N LYS A 79 -7.95 22.43 -4.66
CA LYS A 79 -9.04 21.55 -5.15
C LYS A 79 -9.13 20.22 -4.39
N PHE A 80 -8.05 19.78 -3.74
CA PHE A 80 -8.00 18.52 -2.97
C PHE A 80 -8.15 18.71 -1.45
N ASN A 81 -8.52 19.91 -0.97
CA ASN A 81 -8.69 20.18 0.47
C ASN A 81 -10.01 19.66 1.06
N GLY A 82 -10.86 19.03 0.24
CA GLY A 82 -12.15 18.50 0.65
C GLY A 82 -13.32 19.50 0.58
N MET A 83 -13.12 20.70 0.03
CA MET A 83 -14.22 21.65 -0.23
C MET A 83 -14.87 21.48 -1.61
N GLU A 84 -14.21 20.79 -2.54
CA GLU A 84 -14.67 20.59 -3.91
C GLU A 84 -14.70 19.10 -4.26
N GLU A 85 -15.60 18.75 -5.19
CA GLU A 85 -15.71 17.41 -5.73
C GLU A 85 -14.57 17.14 -6.72
N PHE A 86 -13.95 15.98 -6.62
CA PHE A 86 -12.91 15.56 -7.57
C PHE A 86 -12.94 14.05 -7.82
N GLN A 87 -12.43 13.65 -8.98
CA GLN A 87 -12.14 12.27 -9.30
C GLN A 87 -10.75 12.17 -9.94
N ILE A 88 -9.97 11.18 -9.51
CA ILE A 88 -8.64 10.88 -10.04
C ILE A 88 -8.66 9.47 -10.59
N THR A 89 -8.32 9.30 -11.86
CA THR A 89 -8.15 7.98 -12.50
C THR A 89 -6.70 7.77 -12.87
N ALA A 90 -6.04 6.77 -12.29
CA ALA A 90 -4.72 6.30 -12.70
C ALA A 90 -4.84 5.09 -13.63
N VAL A 91 -4.08 5.11 -14.73
CA VAL A 91 -3.97 4.01 -15.69
C VAL A 91 -2.52 3.58 -15.80
N ASN A 92 -2.29 2.28 -15.67
CA ASN A 92 -0.98 1.67 -15.75
C ASN A 92 -0.60 1.35 -17.20
N ASP A 93 0.62 1.72 -17.61
CA ASP A 93 1.09 1.56 -18.99
C ASP A 93 1.17 0.09 -19.44
N LYS A 94 1.53 -0.82 -18.54
CA LYS A 94 1.61 -2.26 -18.82
C LYS A 94 0.25 -2.93 -18.92
N ASN A 95 -0.73 -2.39 -18.22
CA ASN A 95 -2.10 -2.89 -18.20
C ASN A 95 -3.06 -1.73 -18.45
N ALA A 96 -3.13 -1.26 -19.69
CA ALA A 96 -3.97 -0.12 -20.07
C ALA A 96 -5.48 -0.31 -19.77
N TYR A 97 -5.90 -1.54 -19.47
CA TYR A 97 -7.27 -1.88 -19.05
C TYR A 97 -7.47 -1.83 -17.53
N SER A 98 -6.40 -1.88 -16.73
CA SER A 98 -6.49 -1.73 -15.29
C SER A 98 -6.59 -0.25 -14.90
N LYS A 99 -7.53 0.07 -14.01
CA LYS A 99 -7.84 1.45 -13.60
C LYS A 99 -7.92 1.56 -12.09
N PHE A 100 -7.41 2.67 -11.56
CA PHE A 100 -7.47 3.02 -10.14
C PHE A 100 -8.16 4.35 -10.02
N ILE A 101 -9.37 4.35 -9.46
CA ILE A 101 -10.25 5.51 -9.43
C ILE A 101 -10.45 5.93 -7.97
N THR A 102 -10.10 7.16 -7.65
CA THR A 102 -10.45 7.79 -6.36
C THR A 102 -11.47 8.88 -6.61
N THR A 103 -12.61 8.83 -5.93
CA THR A 103 -13.72 9.77 -6.10
C THR A 103 -14.06 10.40 -4.76
N TYR A 104 -14.23 11.72 -4.74
CA TYR A 104 -14.74 12.47 -3.61
C TYR A 104 -15.89 13.38 -4.05
N ASP A 105 -17.09 13.17 -3.50
CA ASP A 105 -18.33 13.88 -3.87
C ASP A 105 -18.92 14.71 -2.69
N LEU A 106 -18.06 15.14 -1.76
CA LEU A 106 -18.38 15.80 -0.47
C LEU A 106 -19.10 14.90 0.56
N LYS A 107 -19.77 13.83 0.15
CA LYS A 107 -20.47 12.88 1.03
C LYS A 107 -19.74 11.57 1.17
N ASN A 108 -18.96 11.20 0.18
CA ASN A 108 -18.32 9.92 0.03
C ASN A 108 -16.87 10.13 -0.43
N PHE A 109 -15.99 9.28 0.06
CA PHE A 109 -14.65 9.11 -0.48
C PHE A 109 -14.50 7.65 -0.88
N VAL A 110 -14.37 7.37 -2.17
CA VAL A 110 -14.43 6.02 -2.74
C VAL A 110 -13.16 5.72 -3.51
N GLN A 111 -12.58 4.55 -3.29
CA GLN A 111 -11.45 4.02 -4.03
C GLN A 111 -11.88 2.73 -4.74
N GLN A 112 -11.71 2.69 -6.06
CA GLN A 112 -12.04 1.55 -6.93
C GLN A 112 -10.80 1.10 -7.69
N ASN A 113 -10.51 -0.20 -7.63
CA ASN A 113 -9.38 -0.83 -8.28
C ASN A 113 -9.87 -1.91 -9.25
N ASP A 114 -9.81 -1.61 -10.54
CA ASP A 114 -10.14 -2.54 -11.62
C ASP A 114 -8.85 -3.20 -12.11
N TYR A 115 -8.72 -4.51 -11.89
CA TYR A 115 -7.59 -5.31 -12.32
C TYR A 115 -8.00 -6.23 -13.46
N TYR A 116 -7.38 -6.05 -14.63
CA TYR A 116 -7.49 -7.05 -15.67
C TYR A 116 -6.46 -8.15 -15.45
N THR A 117 -6.95 -9.37 -15.17
CA THR A 117 -6.10 -10.57 -15.09
C THR A 117 -6.28 -11.42 -16.34
N GLY A 118 -5.36 -12.36 -16.59
CA GLY A 118 -5.56 -13.36 -17.65
C GLY A 118 -6.84 -14.19 -17.51
N GLY A 119 -7.48 -14.17 -16.32
CA GLY A 119 -8.77 -14.80 -16.03
C GLY A 119 -9.98 -13.86 -16.05
N GLY A 120 -9.82 -12.61 -16.48
CA GLY A 120 -10.88 -11.60 -16.53
C GLY A 120 -10.66 -10.42 -15.58
N GLU A 121 -11.61 -9.49 -15.59
CA GLU A 121 -11.63 -8.29 -14.76
C GLU A 121 -12.03 -8.60 -13.32
N LYS A 122 -11.32 -8.00 -12.37
CA LYS A 122 -11.66 -8.03 -10.94
C LYS A 122 -11.72 -6.60 -10.43
N THR A 123 -12.82 -6.25 -9.78
CA THR A 123 -13.02 -4.92 -9.19
C THR A 123 -13.04 -5.03 -7.68
N PHE A 124 -12.29 -4.15 -7.01
CA PHE A 124 -12.31 -3.99 -5.56
C PHE A 124 -12.69 -2.55 -5.24
N ILE A 125 -13.67 -2.35 -4.36
CA ILE A 125 -14.13 -1.01 -3.98
C ILE A 125 -14.09 -0.88 -2.47
N THR A 126 -13.47 0.17 -1.97
CA THR A 126 -13.45 0.57 -0.57
C THR A 126 -13.78 2.04 -0.45
N GLY A 127 -14.19 2.50 0.72
CA GLY A 127 -14.44 3.92 0.91
C GLY A 127 -14.98 4.30 2.26
N TYR A 128 -15.37 5.57 2.36
CA TYR A 128 -15.97 6.19 3.52
C TYR A 128 -17.24 6.92 3.08
N LYS A 129 -18.30 6.79 3.87
CA LYS A 129 -19.58 7.47 3.67
C LYS A 129 -19.88 8.37 4.86
N LYS A 130 -20.24 9.61 4.59
CA LYS A 130 -20.63 10.59 5.60
C LYS A 130 -21.97 10.16 6.20
N LEU A 131 -22.04 10.07 7.52
CA LEU A 131 -23.30 9.84 8.22
C LEU A 131 -23.92 11.17 8.63
N ASP A 132 -23.09 12.07 9.14
CA ASP A 132 -23.44 13.44 9.53
C ASP A 132 -22.21 14.37 9.41
N GLU A 133 -22.36 15.64 9.80
CA GLU A 133 -21.30 16.65 9.72
C GLU A 133 -20.02 16.32 10.52
N SER A 134 -20.13 15.42 11.49
CA SER A 134 -19.06 15.09 12.45
C SER A 134 -18.72 13.60 12.47
N SER A 135 -19.30 12.78 11.59
CA SER A 135 -19.06 11.35 11.60
C SER A 135 -19.17 10.69 10.23
N TYR A 136 -18.40 9.62 10.07
CA TYR A 136 -18.38 8.83 8.85
C TYR A 136 -18.21 7.33 9.13
N GLN A 137 -18.60 6.52 8.16
CA GLN A 137 -18.55 5.06 8.21
C GLN A 137 -17.68 4.53 7.06
N ARG A 138 -16.66 3.75 7.39
CA ARG A 138 -15.87 3.00 6.41
C ARG A 138 -16.69 1.83 5.84
N PHE A 139 -16.53 1.55 4.56
CA PHE A 139 -17.20 0.47 3.86
C PHE A 139 -16.27 -0.22 2.84
N LEU A 140 -16.69 -1.40 2.40
CA LEU A 140 -16.13 -2.10 1.25
C LEU A 140 -17.24 -2.76 0.43
N VAL A 141 -16.95 -3.04 -0.83
CA VAL A 141 -17.74 -3.92 -1.69
C VAL A 141 -16.99 -5.23 -1.82
N ASP A 142 -17.61 -6.31 -1.36
CA ASP A 142 -17.06 -7.65 -1.45
C ASP A 142 -17.05 -8.13 -2.92
N THR A 143 -16.30 -9.19 -3.19
CA THR A 143 -16.13 -9.81 -4.51
C THR A 143 -17.43 -10.29 -5.16
N ASP A 144 -18.48 -10.52 -4.37
CA ASP A 144 -19.83 -10.85 -4.84
C ASP A 144 -20.69 -9.60 -5.14
N GLY A 145 -20.15 -8.40 -4.94
CA GLY A 145 -20.81 -7.12 -5.13
C GLY A 145 -21.58 -6.62 -3.91
N THR A 146 -21.52 -7.30 -2.78
CA THR A 146 -22.22 -6.93 -1.54
C THR A 146 -21.50 -5.78 -0.82
N LEU A 147 -22.24 -4.73 -0.48
CA LEU A 147 -21.73 -3.61 0.32
C LEU A 147 -21.76 -3.96 1.81
N LYS A 148 -20.62 -3.81 2.49
CA LYS A 148 -20.47 -4.03 3.94
C LYS A 148 -19.90 -2.79 4.61
N ALA A 149 -20.36 -2.47 5.82
CA ALA A 149 -19.61 -1.60 6.71
C ALA A 149 -18.35 -2.34 7.17
N ASN A 150 -17.25 -1.61 7.35
CA ASN A 150 -15.96 -2.17 7.74
C ASN A 150 -15.30 -1.26 8.79
N GLY A 151 -15.55 -1.53 10.07
CA GLY A 151 -15.07 -0.72 11.20
C GLY A 151 -16.15 0.13 11.85
N SER A 152 -15.88 0.59 13.07
CA SER A 152 -16.83 1.46 13.79
C SER A 152 -16.97 2.82 13.11
N VAL A 153 -18.09 3.49 13.38
CA VAL A 153 -18.26 4.91 13.04
C VAL A 153 -17.11 5.73 13.64
N VAL A 154 -16.49 6.56 12.82
CA VAL A 154 -15.38 7.42 13.22
C VAL A 154 -15.87 8.85 13.35
N GLN A 155 -15.39 9.56 14.38
CA GLN A 155 -15.66 10.98 14.59
C GLN A 155 -14.65 11.83 13.80
N GLY A 156 -15.14 12.85 13.10
CA GLY A 156 -14.36 13.74 12.25
C GLY A 156 -14.99 13.92 10.87
N GLU A 157 -14.25 14.56 9.98
CA GLU A 157 -14.67 14.83 8.61
C GLU A 157 -13.95 13.93 7.62
N ILE A 158 -14.66 13.46 6.59
CA ILE A 158 -14.07 12.64 5.51
C ILE A 158 -12.97 13.41 4.76
N SER A 159 -13.08 14.74 4.66
CA SER A 159 -12.07 15.63 4.07
C SER A 159 -10.69 15.43 4.68
N SER A 160 -10.61 15.09 5.98
CA SER A 160 -9.36 14.83 6.69
C SER A 160 -8.62 13.57 6.22
N LEU A 161 -9.31 12.66 5.53
CA LEU A 161 -8.75 11.43 4.96
C LEU A 161 -8.13 11.64 3.59
N ILE A 162 -8.45 12.75 2.93
CA ILE A 162 -7.94 13.07 1.60
C ILE A 162 -6.45 13.39 1.74
N PRO A 163 -5.56 12.62 1.10
CA PRO A 163 -4.13 12.92 1.09
C PRO A 163 -3.91 14.28 0.46
N SER A 164 -3.68 15.29 1.29
CA SER A 164 -3.54 16.68 0.90
C SER A 164 -2.43 17.35 1.71
N GLY A 165 -1.85 18.42 1.15
CA GLY A 165 -0.74 19.15 1.78
C GLY A 165 0.61 19.01 1.06
N LEU A 166 0.60 18.60 -0.22
CA LEU A 166 1.78 18.69 -1.06
C LEU A 166 2.16 20.17 -1.27
N SER A 167 3.36 20.56 -0.86
CA SER A 167 3.80 21.96 -1.00
C SER A 167 4.09 22.28 -2.46
N SER A 168 3.47 23.33 -3.00
CA SER A 168 3.72 23.80 -4.37
C SER A 168 5.18 24.18 -4.62
N ASN A 169 5.95 24.49 -3.58
CA ASN A 169 7.37 24.87 -3.67
C ASN A 169 8.32 23.71 -4.02
N ILE A 170 7.85 22.46 -3.91
CA ILE A 170 8.67 21.28 -4.28
C ILE A 170 8.66 21.00 -5.77
N PHE A 171 7.96 21.82 -6.56
CA PHE A 171 7.88 21.70 -8.00
C PHE A 171 8.73 22.76 -8.71
N VAL A 172 9.29 22.37 -9.85
CA VAL A 172 9.96 23.25 -10.80
C VAL A 172 9.19 23.21 -12.11
N LYS A 173 8.96 24.38 -12.71
CA LYS A 173 8.34 24.50 -14.03
C LYS A 173 9.31 23.97 -15.10
N THR A 174 8.91 22.98 -15.87
CA THR A 174 9.70 22.33 -16.93
C THR A 174 9.21 22.65 -18.34
N GLY A 175 7.96 23.11 -18.47
CA GLY A 175 7.34 23.51 -19.73
C GLY A 175 6.33 24.64 -19.54
N GLU A 176 5.55 24.97 -20.57
CA GLU A 176 4.56 26.06 -20.52
C GLU A 176 3.54 25.88 -19.38
N ASN A 177 3.07 24.64 -19.20
CA ASN A 177 2.10 24.22 -18.19
C ASN A 177 2.55 22.95 -17.44
N GLU A 178 3.80 22.54 -17.63
CA GLU A 178 4.37 21.33 -17.05
C GLU A 178 5.23 21.67 -15.84
N TYR A 179 5.04 20.91 -14.76
CA TYR A 179 5.77 21.01 -13.51
C TYR A 179 6.28 19.63 -13.13
N MET A 180 7.50 19.56 -12.60
CA MET A 180 8.10 18.30 -12.13
C MET A 180 8.58 18.47 -10.70
N PHE A 181 8.62 17.38 -9.93
CA PHE A 181 9.32 17.41 -8.65
C PHE A 181 10.76 17.90 -8.83
N ASP A 182 11.14 18.84 -7.97
CA ASP A 182 12.53 19.21 -7.78
C ASP A 182 13.28 17.95 -7.30
N SER A 183 14.51 17.75 -7.76
CA SER A 183 15.24 16.47 -7.75
C SER A 183 15.57 15.86 -6.35
N TYR A 184 14.96 16.37 -5.28
CA TYR A 184 15.27 16.09 -3.88
C TYR A 184 14.05 15.67 -3.03
N VAL A 185 12.92 15.30 -3.64
CA VAL A 185 11.69 15.00 -2.89
C VAL A 185 11.80 13.66 -2.12
N LEU A 186 11.53 13.74 -0.81
CA LEU A 186 11.64 12.65 0.16
C LEU A 186 10.52 11.62 -0.01
N LYS A 187 10.79 10.40 0.47
CA LYS A 187 9.86 9.26 0.54
C LYS A 187 8.47 9.62 1.11
N GLU A 188 8.38 10.63 1.99
CA GLU A 188 7.15 11.07 2.66
C GLU A 188 6.21 11.91 1.78
N ALA A 189 6.69 12.46 0.66
CA ALA A 189 5.83 13.26 -0.22
C ALA A 189 4.70 12.44 -0.84
N LYS A 190 4.95 11.14 -1.09
CA LYS A 190 3.95 10.21 -1.62
C LYS A 190 2.75 10.06 -0.67
N ASP A 191 2.96 10.21 0.64
CA ASP A 191 1.91 10.07 1.65
C ASP A 191 0.92 11.26 1.62
N LYS A 192 1.23 12.29 0.83
CA LYS A 192 0.39 13.48 0.59
C LYS A 192 -0.19 13.50 -0.82
N MET A 193 -0.15 12.38 -1.53
CA MET A 193 -0.57 12.26 -2.92
C MET A 193 -1.55 11.11 -3.07
N ILE A 194 -2.51 11.28 -3.98
CA ILE A 194 -3.34 10.18 -4.45
C ILE A 194 -2.60 9.57 -5.64
N LEU A 195 -2.08 8.36 -5.47
CA LEU A 195 -1.35 7.59 -6.47
C LEU A 195 -2.19 6.36 -6.91
N GLY A 196 -1.74 5.66 -7.95
CA GLY A 196 -2.37 4.45 -8.48
C GLY A 196 -1.81 3.14 -7.89
N SER A 197 -1.90 2.02 -8.64
CA SER A 197 -1.63 0.67 -8.10
C SER A 197 -0.26 0.47 -7.49
N ASP A 198 0.77 1.06 -8.10
CA ASP A 198 2.16 0.74 -7.82
C ASP A 198 2.87 1.85 -7.01
N GLU A 199 2.09 2.63 -6.25
CA GLU A 199 2.56 3.70 -5.35
C GLU A 199 3.67 3.28 -4.37
N ARG A 200 3.75 2.00 -4.04
CA ARG A 200 4.79 1.44 -3.15
C ARG A 200 6.19 1.53 -3.77
N TYR A 201 6.27 1.49 -5.09
CA TYR A 201 7.49 1.55 -5.89
C TYR A 201 7.66 2.88 -6.63
N PHE A 202 6.85 3.88 -6.26
CA PHE A 202 6.88 5.23 -6.82
C PHE A 202 8.30 5.81 -6.87
N LEU A 203 8.69 6.37 -8.00
CA LEU A 203 9.94 7.10 -8.20
C LEU A 203 9.66 8.61 -8.23
N PRO A 204 9.84 9.33 -7.10
CA PRO A 204 9.50 10.74 -7.01
C PRO A 204 10.14 11.61 -8.09
N SER A 205 11.39 11.33 -8.48
CA SER A 205 12.12 12.10 -9.49
C SER A 205 11.46 12.13 -10.88
N THR A 206 10.47 11.29 -11.12
CA THR A 206 9.77 11.17 -12.40
C THR A 206 8.38 11.82 -12.39
N PHE A 207 7.92 12.27 -11.21
CA PHE A 207 6.58 12.81 -11.05
C PHE A 207 6.44 14.15 -11.76
N LYS A 208 5.55 14.19 -12.74
CA LYS A 208 5.22 15.37 -13.54
C LYS A 208 3.73 15.69 -13.42
N LEU A 209 3.41 16.97 -13.43
CA LEU A 209 2.07 17.53 -13.44
C LEU A 209 1.88 18.41 -14.66
N THR A 210 0.71 18.34 -15.26
CA THR A 210 0.23 19.32 -16.24
C THR A 210 -0.94 20.08 -15.64
N ILE A 211 -0.87 21.42 -15.69
CA ILE A 211 -1.87 22.32 -15.12
C ILE A 211 -2.61 23.07 -16.23
N ASP A 212 -3.92 23.22 -16.10
CA ASP A 212 -4.68 24.19 -16.89
C ASP A 212 -4.59 25.55 -16.17
N PRO A 213 -3.89 26.55 -16.72
CA PRO A 213 -3.74 27.84 -16.06
C PRO A 213 -5.02 28.69 -16.09
N GLU A 214 -5.97 28.43 -17.00
CA GLU A 214 -7.24 29.18 -17.08
C GLU A 214 -8.21 28.72 -16.01
N LYS A 215 -8.25 27.41 -15.76
CA LYS A 215 -9.10 26.80 -14.73
C LYS A 215 -8.41 26.66 -13.37
N GLU A 216 -7.10 26.83 -13.33
CA GLU A 216 -6.27 26.62 -12.14
C GLU A 216 -6.40 25.18 -11.62
N GLU A 217 -6.42 24.20 -12.52
CA GLU A 217 -6.71 22.78 -12.24
C GLU A 217 -5.55 21.86 -12.64
N VAL A 218 -5.30 20.79 -11.87
CA VAL A 218 -4.43 19.70 -12.34
C VAL A 218 -5.18 18.91 -13.40
N VAL A 219 -4.63 18.81 -14.62
CA VAL A 219 -5.26 18.08 -15.74
C VAL A 219 -4.74 16.66 -15.83
N SER A 220 -3.43 16.48 -15.62
CA SER A 220 -2.81 15.18 -15.63
C SER A 220 -1.58 15.13 -14.74
N ALA A 221 -1.27 13.92 -14.28
CA ALA A 221 0.01 13.62 -13.66
C ALA A 221 0.62 12.36 -14.28
N TYR A 222 1.94 12.24 -14.22
CA TYR A 222 2.67 11.08 -14.69
C TYR A 222 3.74 10.72 -13.68
N TYR A 223 3.96 9.43 -13.46
CA TYR A 223 5.16 8.94 -12.79
C TYR A 223 5.55 7.56 -13.24
N GLU A 224 6.81 7.24 -12.97
CA GLU A 224 7.37 5.91 -13.08
C GLU A 224 7.46 5.24 -11.71
N TYR A 225 7.44 3.93 -11.72
CA TYR A 225 7.65 3.09 -10.54
C TYR A 225 8.64 1.98 -10.87
N SER A 226 9.42 1.55 -9.88
CA SER A 226 10.36 0.43 -10.02
C SER A 226 10.71 -0.19 -8.67
N ASP A 227 10.59 -1.51 -8.56
CA ASP A 227 11.11 -2.30 -7.44
C ASP A 227 12.63 -2.57 -7.55
N GLY A 228 13.24 -2.19 -8.69
CA GLY A 228 14.65 -2.41 -8.99
C GLY A 228 15.04 -3.86 -9.34
N ILE A 229 14.07 -4.79 -9.39
CA ILE A 229 14.31 -6.23 -9.53
C ILE A 229 13.52 -6.79 -10.72
N SER A 230 12.20 -6.64 -10.72
CA SER A 230 11.30 -7.38 -11.61
C SER A 230 10.11 -6.56 -12.11
N GLN A 231 9.73 -5.52 -11.39
CA GLN A 231 8.55 -4.72 -11.64
C GLN A 231 8.96 -3.26 -11.82
N SER A 232 8.80 -2.77 -13.04
CA SER A 232 8.86 -1.35 -13.37
C SER A 232 7.68 -0.94 -14.24
N GLY A 233 7.45 0.33 -14.47
CA GLY A 233 6.42 0.81 -15.38
C GLY A 233 6.11 2.27 -15.11
N SER A 234 4.99 2.72 -15.65
CA SER A 234 4.51 4.08 -15.44
C SER A 234 3.00 4.14 -15.29
N GLU A 235 2.53 5.15 -14.57
CA GLU A 235 1.11 5.43 -14.42
C GLU A 235 0.83 6.88 -14.82
N THR A 236 -0.27 7.06 -15.55
CA THR A 236 -0.79 8.39 -15.89
C THR A 236 -2.10 8.61 -15.13
N LEU A 237 -2.18 9.73 -14.44
CA LEU A 237 -3.36 10.17 -13.70
C LEU A 237 -4.09 11.22 -14.52
N SER A 238 -5.41 11.11 -14.52
CA SER A 238 -6.34 12.07 -15.11
C SER A 238 -7.34 12.53 -14.05
N PHE A 239 -7.81 13.77 -14.18
CA PHE A 239 -8.57 14.46 -13.16
C PHE A 239 -9.90 14.96 -13.71
N LEU A 240 -10.96 14.84 -12.93
CA LEU A 240 -12.27 15.47 -13.14
C LEU A 240 -12.65 16.28 -11.90
N TYR A 241 -13.45 17.32 -12.08
CA TYR A 241 -13.87 18.24 -11.03
C TYR A 241 -15.36 18.61 -11.18
N GLY A 242 -16.01 18.98 -10.08
CA GLY A 242 -17.39 19.49 -10.07
C GLY A 242 -18.40 18.53 -10.68
N GLU A 243 -19.31 19.04 -11.54
CA GLU A 243 -20.45 18.28 -12.07
C GLU A 243 -20.10 17.02 -12.90
N ASP A 244 -18.84 16.91 -13.34
CA ASP A 244 -18.33 15.74 -14.06
C ASP A 244 -17.96 14.58 -13.11
N VAL A 245 -17.87 14.84 -11.80
CA VAL A 245 -17.58 13.86 -10.75
C VAL A 245 -18.87 13.15 -10.36
N LYS A 246 -18.98 11.87 -10.70
CA LYS A 246 -20.17 11.06 -10.39
C LYS A 246 -19.77 9.65 -10.01
N LEU A 247 -20.34 9.16 -8.91
CA LEU A 247 -20.28 7.75 -8.58
C LEU A 247 -21.22 6.97 -9.51
N GLU A 248 -20.92 5.70 -9.72
CA GLU A 248 -21.83 4.84 -10.47
C GLU A 248 -23.17 4.74 -9.73
N SER A 249 -24.30 4.93 -10.44
CA SER A 249 -25.62 4.97 -9.81
C SER A 249 -25.96 3.70 -9.02
N SER A 250 -25.42 2.55 -9.44
CA SER A 250 -25.58 1.27 -8.73
C SER A 250 -24.87 1.28 -7.37
N LEU A 251 -23.72 1.93 -7.27
CA LEU A 251 -22.97 2.08 -6.03
C LEU A 251 -23.64 3.11 -5.11
N GLU A 252 -24.10 4.24 -5.65
CA GLU A 252 -24.87 5.24 -4.92
C GLU A 252 -26.11 4.63 -4.24
N GLU A 253 -26.86 3.84 -4.99
CA GLU A 253 -28.04 3.12 -4.47
C GLU A 253 -27.64 2.17 -3.34
N LYS A 254 -26.63 1.32 -3.53
CA LYS A 254 -26.12 0.41 -2.49
C LYS A 254 -25.69 1.18 -1.23
N MET A 255 -24.95 2.27 -1.40
CA MET A 255 -24.48 3.09 -0.29
C MET A 255 -25.62 3.74 0.48
N SER A 256 -26.73 4.07 -0.17
CA SER A 256 -27.91 4.61 0.52
C SER A 256 -28.47 3.67 1.59
N HIS A 257 -28.16 2.37 1.53
CA HIS A 257 -28.61 1.33 2.46
C HIS A 257 -27.44 0.64 3.18
N LEU A 258 -26.34 1.36 3.40
CA LEU A 258 -25.17 0.84 4.13
C LEU A 258 -25.60 0.28 5.51
N PRO A 259 -25.35 -1.01 5.79
CA PRO A 259 -25.75 -1.62 7.05
C PRO A 259 -25.00 -1.02 8.24
N THR A 260 -25.61 -1.07 9.43
CA THR A 260 -24.94 -0.71 10.67
C THR A 260 -23.77 -1.65 10.93
N TRP A 261 -22.61 -1.08 11.28
CA TRP A 261 -21.44 -1.88 11.65
C TRP A 261 -21.72 -2.74 12.88
N VAL A 262 -21.34 -4.02 12.78
CA VAL A 262 -21.31 -4.97 13.89
C VAL A 262 -19.94 -5.64 13.84
N GLU A 263 -19.17 -5.52 14.92
CA GLU A 263 -17.85 -6.14 14.99
C GLU A 263 -17.97 -7.67 14.88
N PRO A 264 -17.32 -8.30 13.87
CA PRO A 264 -17.29 -9.76 13.73
C PRO A 264 -16.56 -10.38 14.92
N LYS A 265 -17.01 -11.55 15.36
CA LYS A 265 -16.42 -12.26 16.50
C LYS A 265 -15.84 -13.61 16.13
N THR A 266 -16.17 -14.09 14.94
CA THR A 266 -15.83 -15.43 14.48
C THR A 266 -15.48 -15.41 12.99
N TRP A 267 -14.76 -16.43 12.53
CA TRP A 267 -14.52 -16.67 11.10
C TRP A 267 -15.81 -16.81 10.28
N LYS A 268 -16.93 -17.19 10.91
CA LYS A 268 -18.24 -17.25 10.25
C LYS A 268 -18.83 -15.87 10.00
N ASP A 269 -18.61 -14.92 10.91
CA ASP A 269 -19.03 -13.53 10.74
C ASP A 269 -18.17 -12.81 9.68
N GLU A 270 -16.91 -13.23 9.55
CA GLU A 270 -15.97 -12.76 8.53
C GLU A 270 -16.36 -13.22 7.13
N ASP A 271 -16.39 -14.53 6.92
CA ASP A 271 -16.74 -15.20 5.68
C ASP A 271 -17.25 -16.63 6.00
N PRO A 272 -18.54 -16.92 5.77
CA PRO A 272 -19.12 -18.25 5.98
C PRO A 272 -18.36 -19.37 5.24
N LYS A 273 -17.69 -19.05 4.13
CA LYS A 273 -16.86 -20.00 3.40
C LYS A 273 -15.67 -20.45 4.24
N ILE A 274 -14.97 -19.54 4.92
CA ILE A 274 -13.84 -19.86 5.79
C ILE A 274 -14.27 -20.82 6.90
N ASP A 275 -15.35 -20.50 7.63
CA ASP A 275 -15.91 -21.39 8.67
C ASP A 275 -16.27 -22.77 8.10
N SER A 276 -16.87 -22.84 6.91
CA SER A 276 -17.18 -24.11 6.26
C SER A 276 -15.94 -24.96 5.97
N TYR A 277 -14.82 -24.36 5.55
CA TYR A 277 -13.57 -25.08 5.33
C TYR A 277 -12.92 -25.52 6.64
N LEU A 278 -12.92 -24.66 7.66
CA LEU A 278 -12.41 -25.01 8.98
C LEU A 278 -13.16 -26.21 9.57
N ARG A 279 -14.50 -26.21 9.51
CA ARG A 279 -15.34 -27.33 9.97
C ARG A 279 -15.14 -28.59 9.14
N LYS A 280 -14.97 -28.47 7.82
CA LYS A 280 -14.64 -29.61 6.95
C LYS A 280 -13.32 -30.27 7.38
N TYR A 281 -12.32 -29.47 7.76
CA TYR A 281 -10.98 -29.95 8.13
C TYR A 281 -10.89 -30.50 9.55
N PHE A 282 -11.44 -29.76 10.52
CA PHE A 282 -11.22 -29.97 11.95
C PHE A 282 -12.48 -30.42 12.71
N GLY A 283 -13.64 -30.50 12.06
CA GLY A 283 -14.90 -30.83 12.72
C GLY A 283 -15.23 -29.80 13.82
N ASP A 284 -15.61 -30.30 15.00
CA ASP A 284 -15.93 -29.45 16.16
C ASP A 284 -14.71 -28.69 16.69
N GLU A 285 -13.50 -29.19 16.44
CA GLU A 285 -12.28 -28.49 16.88
C GLU A 285 -12.04 -27.20 16.09
N ALA A 286 -12.74 -26.96 14.98
CA ALA A 286 -12.70 -25.70 14.24
C ALA A 286 -12.97 -24.47 15.13
N ASP A 287 -13.79 -24.62 16.17
CA ASP A 287 -14.10 -23.55 17.12
C ASP A 287 -12.88 -23.13 17.99
N ASN A 288 -11.80 -23.93 17.99
CA ASN A 288 -10.53 -23.57 18.64
C ASN A 288 -9.66 -22.65 17.77
N VAL A 289 -9.93 -22.51 16.47
CA VAL A 289 -9.15 -21.62 15.60
C VAL A 289 -9.52 -20.18 15.94
N PRO A 290 -8.61 -19.37 16.52
CA PRO A 290 -8.97 -18.05 16.98
C PRO A 290 -9.31 -17.12 15.81
N TYR A 291 -10.14 -16.13 16.10
CA TYR A 291 -10.45 -15.04 15.18
C TYR A 291 -9.99 -13.72 15.81
N VAL A 292 -9.43 -12.84 14.98
CA VAL A 292 -9.06 -11.47 15.35
C VAL A 292 -9.62 -10.55 14.28
N TYR A 293 -10.41 -9.57 14.71
CA TYR A 293 -10.88 -8.52 13.81
C TYR A 293 -9.77 -7.51 13.52
N ASP A 294 -9.64 -7.13 12.25
CA ASP A 294 -8.81 -6.02 11.81
C ASP A 294 -9.45 -5.35 10.58
N GLU A 295 -9.73 -4.05 10.70
CA GLU A 295 -10.48 -3.29 9.69
C GLU A 295 -9.77 -3.19 8.33
N ASP A 296 -8.43 -3.31 8.30
CA ASP A 296 -7.70 -3.19 7.04
C ASP A 296 -7.79 -4.43 6.17
N ILE A 297 -8.15 -5.58 6.77
CA ILE A 297 -8.19 -6.88 6.10
C ILE A 297 -9.55 -7.59 6.22
N TYR A 298 -10.52 -6.96 6.89
CA TYR A 298 -11.89 -7.46 7.02
C TYR A 298 -12.52 -7.74 5.65
N SER A 299 -13.18 -8.90 5.50
CA SER A 299 -13.75 -9.44 4.27
C SER A 299 -12.77 -9.50 3.08
N GLN A 300 -11.46 -9.47 3.33
CA GLN A 300 -10.42 -9.60 2.29
C GLN A 300 -9.64 -10.90 2.40
N TRP A 301 -10.12 -11.85 3.21
CA TRP A 301 -9.55 -13.18 3.33
C TRP A 301 -10.00 -14.08 2.19
N LEU A 302 -9.05 -14.86 1.70
CA LEU A 302 -9.29 -15.98 0.81
C LEU A 302 -8.92 -17.25 1.55
N VAL A 303 -9.62 -18.33 1.22
CA VAL A 303 -9.32 -19.66 1.72
C VAL A 303 -9.00 -20.59 0.56
N SER A 304 -7.85 -21.25 0.63
CA SER A 304 -7.45 -22.31 -0.28
C SER A 304 -7.33 -23.63 0.49
N ASP A 305 -7.73 -24.71 -0.17
CA ASP A 305 -7.72 -26.07 0.36
C ASP A 305 -6.80 -26.90 -0.54
N SER A 306 -5.63 -27.27 0.00
CA SER A 306 -4.74 -28.24 -0.61
C SER A 306 -4.86 -29.58 0.13
N THR A 307 -4.41 -30.68 -0.49
CA THR A 307 -4.49 -32.01 0.16
C THR A 307 -3.72 -32.14 1.48
N LEU A 308 -2.88 -31.16 1.84
CA LEU A 308 -1.97 -31.22 2.99
C LEU A 308 -2.21 -30.10 4.01
N GLU A 309 -2.73 -28.95 3.57
CA GLU A 309 -2.96 -27.78 4.41
C GLU A 309 -4.15 -26.95 3.93
N LEU A 310 -4.80 -26.31 4.89
CA LEU A 310 -5.75 -25.23 4.68
C LEU A 310 -5.00 -23.91 4.83
N GLU A 311 -5.13 -23.02 3.85
CA GLU A 311 -4.52 -21.70 3.86
C GLU A 311 -5.61 -20.63 3.93
N ILE A 312 -5.52 -19.74 4.92
CA ILE A 312 -6.33 -18.53 5.04
C ILE A 312 -5.38 -17.34 4.85
N TYR A 313 -5.50 -16.63 3.73
CA TYR A 313 -4.57 -15.56 3.36
C TYR A 313 -5.34 -14.31 2.94
N SER A 314 -4.80 -13.14 3.27
CA SER A 314 -5.44 -11.88 2.92
C SER A 314 -5.00 -11.44 1.53
N ASN A 315 -5.93 -10.95 0.71
CA ASN A 315 -5.62 -10.27 -0.54
C ASN A 315 -5.33 -8.77 -0.34
N ALA A 316 -5.32 -8.30 0.91
CA ALA A 316 -4.96 -6.92 1.23
C ALA A 316 -3.49 -6.69 0.86
N LYS A 317 -3.24 -5.93 -0.21
CA LYS A 317 -1.89 -5.53 -0.65
C LYS A 317 -1.23 -4.51 0.29
N THR A 318 -1.79 -4.28 1.48
CA THR A 318 -1.37 -3.24 2.42
C THR A 318 -0.21 -3.70 3.30
N ALA A 319 0.76 -2.80 3.51
CA ALA A 319 1.91 -3.02 4.38
C ALA A 319 1.57 -3.21 5.88
N ASN A 320 0.30 -3.04 6.29
CA ASN A 320 -0.15 -3.07 7.69
C ASN A 320 -0.50 -4.46 8.25
N ALA A 321 -0.37 -5.54 7.46
CA ALA A 321 -0.64 -6.90 7.92
C ALA A 321 0.24 -7.33 9.12
N SER A 322 1.39 -6.67 9.34
CA SER A 322 2.26 -6.96 10.48
C SER A 322 1.57 -6.80 11.84
N SER A 323 0.72 -5.78 11.99
CA SER A 323 0.01 -5.53 13.26
C SER A 323 -1.07 -6.60 13.52
N PHE A 324 -1.76 -7.06 12.47
CA PHE A 324 -2.70 -8.17 12.58
C PHE A 324 -2.00 -9.46 13.06
N TYR A 325 -0.87 -9.83 12.45
CA TYR A 325 -0.19 -11.07 12.81
C TYR A 325 0.35 -11.09 14.24
N GLU A 326 0.68 -9.92 14.79
CA GLU A 326 1.03 -9.76 16.20
C GLU A 326 -0.17 -10.00 17.10
N LYS A 327 -1.30 -9.29 16.87
CA LYS A 327 -2.55 -9.50 17.59
C LYS A 327 -3.03 -10.95 17.53
N TYR A 328 -2.92 -11.59 16.35
CA TYR A 328 -3.31 -12.97 16.14
C TYR A 328 -2.42 -13.95 16.92
N THR A 329 -1.11 -13.69 16.95
CA THR A 329 -0.16 -14.49 17.75
C THR A 329 -0.45 -14.38 19.25
N GLU A 330 -0.71 -13.17 19.75
CA GLU A 330 -1.09 -12.96 21.15
C GLU A 330 -2.38 -13.69 21.50
N LYS A 331 -3.37 -13.66 20.59
CA LYS A 331 -4.65 -14.36 20.76
C LYS A 331 -4.49 -15.88 20.79
N LEU A 332 -3.64 -16.46 19.94
CA LEU A 332 -3.31 -17.90 19.96
C LEU A 332 -2.77 -18.33 21.33
N MET A 333 -1.82 -17.56 21.87
CA MET A 333 -1.24 -17.86 23.19
C MET A 333 -2.27 -17.73 24.31
N ALA A 334 -3.10 -16.68 24.27
CA ALA A 334 -4.18 -16.47 25.24
C ALA A 334 -5.23 -17.60 25.21
N ASP A 335 -5.48 -18.18 24.03
CA ASP A 335 -6.41 -19.29 23.84
C ASP A 335 -5.78 -20.66 24.13
N GLY A 336 -4.53 -20.70 24.61
CA GLY A 336 -3.86 -21.91 25.10
C GLY A 336 -3.20 -22.75 24.02
N PHE A 337 -2.84 -22.16 22.87
CA PHE A 337 -1.94 -22.83 21.94
C PHE A 337 -0.51 -22.86 22.49
N GLU A 338 0.15 -24.00 22.33
CA GLU A 338 1.56 -24.17 22.69
C GLU A 338 2.46 -24.01 21.46
N THR A 339 3.64 -23.42 21.64
CA THR A 339 4.61 -23.26 20.56
C THR A 339 5.47 -24.51 20.42
N THR A 340 5.66 -24.97 19.19
CA THR A 340 6.62 -26.01 18.82
C THR A 340 7.47 -25.57 17.62
N THR A 341 8.63 -26.19 17.47
CA THR A 341 9.51 -26.01 16.32
C THR A 341 9.55 -27.30 15.51
N LEU A 342 9.43 -27.20 14.19
CA LEU A 342 9.48 -28.36 13.32
C LEU A 342 10.85 -28.51 12.69
N SER A 343 11.38 -29.73 12.72
CA SER A 343 12.63 -30.09 12.06
C SER A 343 12.57 -29.86 10.54
N SER A 344 11.40 -30.04 9.92
CA SER A 344 11.16 -29.84 8.48
C SER A 344 11.02 -28.37 8.07
N MET A 345 10.79 -27.46 9.03
CA MET A 345 10.65 -26.01 8.78
C MET A 345 11.49 -25.21 9.79
N PRO A 346 12.84 -25.28 9.71
CA PRO A 346 13.71 -24.60 10.65
C PRO A 346 13.49 -23.09 10.62
N GLY A 347 13.19 -22.51 11.79
CA GLY A 347 12.91 -21.08 11.96
C GLY A 347 11.43 -20.69 11.91
N ALA A 348 10.52 -21.60 11.57
CA ALA A 348 9.09 -21.37 11.66
C ALA A 348 8.57 -21.69 13.07
N THR A 349 7.76 -20.81 13.66
CA THR A 349 7.02 -21.09 14.90
C THR A 349 5.67 -21.69 14.54
N VAL A 350 5.36 -22.85 15.14
CA VAL A 350 4.06 -23.52 14.98
C VAL A 350 3.33 -23.55 16.30
N TYR A 351 2.05 -23.21 16.25
CA TYR A 351 1.13 -23.16 17.38
C TYR A 351 0.24 -24.40 17.34
N VAL A 352 0.17 -25.16 18.42
CA VAL A 352 -0.58 -26.43 18.47
C VAL A 352 -1.59 -26.40 19.62
N LYS A 353 -2.83 -26.83 19.33
CA LYS A 353 -3.87 -27.07 20.32
C LYS A 353 -4.80 -28.17 19.82
N GLY A 354 -4.91 -29.27 20.56
CA GLY A 354 -5.68 -30.44 20.12
C GLY A 354 -5.14 -30.99 18.79
N ASN A 355 -6.04 -31.22 17.85
CA ASN A 355 -5.72 -31.66 16.49
C ASN A 355 -5.40 -30.51 15.54
N ILE A 356 -5.31 -29.26 16.01
CA ILE A 356 -4.97 -28.11 15.17
C ILE A 356 -3.50 -27.77 15.35
N SER A 357 -2.82 -27.65 14.23
CA SER A 357 -1.50 -27.03 14.14
C SER A 357 -1.55 -25.87 13.16
N LEU A 358 -0.95 -24.77 13.55
CA LEU A 358 -1.09 -23.49 12.87
C LEU A 358 0.26 -22.79 12.73
N ARG A 359 0.55 -22.24 11.55
CA ARG A 359 1.68 -21.33 11.31
C ARG A 359 1.17 -19.99 10.81
N VAL A 360 1.69 -18.92 11.40
CA VAL A 360 1.50 -17.56 10.92
C VAL A 360 2.71 -17.18 10.07
N ALA A 361 2.52 -17.00 8.76
CA ALA A 361 3.59 -16.53 7.88
C ALA A 361 3.39 -15.04 7.61
N LYS A 362 4.40 -14.22 7.94
CA LYS A 362 4.35 -12.76 7.76
C LYS A 362 4.88 -12.29 6.39
N SER A 363 5.47 -13.18 5.57
CA SER A 363 6.18 -12.83 4.33
C SER A 363 5.37 -13.14 3.05
N LEU A 364 5.63 -12.33 2.01
CA LEU A 364 5.23 -12.44 0.59
C LEU A 364 3.73 -12.36 0.22
N VAL A 365 2.80 -12.78 1.08
CA VAL A 365 1.35 -12.46 0.99
C VAL A 365 0.74 -12.36 2.39
N GLY A 366 1.39 -12.96 3.39
CA GLY A 366 0.84 -13.02 4.74
C GLY A 366 -0.32 -14.02 4.82
N GLY A 367 -0.24 -14.98 5.75
CA GLY A 367 -1.30 -15.97 5.87
C GLY A 367 -1.24 -16.82 7.14
N ILE A 368 -2.37 -17.47 7.41
CA ILE A 368 -2.58 -18.45 8.45
C ILE A 368 -2.68 -19.81 7.77
N TYR A 369 -1.70 -20.67 8.05
CA TYR A 369 -1.60 -22.02 7.49
C TYR A 369 -2.02 -23.00 8.57
N LEU A 370 -2.98 -23.87 8.28
CA LEU A 370 -3.54 -24.81 9.23
C LEU A 370 -3.51 -26.23 8.68
N TRP A 371 -3.23 -27.19 9.53
CA TRP A 371 -3.27 -28.62 9.20
C TRP A 371 -3.52 -29.44 10.48
N LYS A 372 -3.79 -30.73 10.31
CA LYS A 372 -4.03 -31.64 11.42
C LYS A 372 -2.75 -31.96 12.18
N ALA A 373 -2.80 -31.94 13.51
CA ALA A 373 -1.64 -32.24 14.35
C ALA A 373 -1.03 -33.60 13.97
N GLY A 374 0.27 -33.61 13.65
CA GLY A 374 1.00 -34.80 13.23
C GLY A 374 1.01 -35.10 11.72
N ASP A 375 0.21 -34.38 10.92
CA ASP A 375 0.14 -34.60 9.46
C ASP A 375 1.16 -33.78 8.64
N ILE A 376 2.04 -33.02 9.30
CA ILE A 376 3.13 -32.31 8.62
C ILE A 376 4.20 -33.31 8.22
N LYS A 377 4.52 -33.34 6.92
CA LYS A 377 5.71 -34.02 6.40
C LYS A 377 6.77 -32.99 6.04
#